data_AF-A0A2P8DPV4-F1
#
_entry.id   AF-A0A2P8DPV4-F1
#
_cell.length_a   1.000
_cell.length_b   1.000
_cell.length_c   1.000
_cell.angle_alpha   90.00
_cell.angle_beta   90.00
_cell.angle_gamma   90.00
#
_symmetry.space_group_name_H-M   'P 1'
#
loop_
_entity.id
_entity.type
_entity.pdbx_description
1 polymer ?
#
loop_
_entity_poly.entity_id
_entity_poly.type
_entity_poly.pdbx_seq_one_letter_code
_entity_poly.pdbx_strand_id
1 'polypeptide(L)' 'MTKPFTPNDLIRYIYQEMSENENERLVQALREDGTLMQEYLELLSTIDQLDQLILEPSEKIEKGILRKARSIEREKIKSF' A
#
# COMPACT_ATOMS: atom_id res chain seq x y z
N MET A 1 -10.04 30.86 7.86
CA MET A 1 -10.60 29.51 8.05
C MET A 1 -9.55 28.52 7.61
N THR A 2 -9.00 27.74 8.54
CA THR A 2 -8.15 26.60 8.21
C THR A 2 -9.04 25.46 7.73
N LYS A 3 -8.72 24.86 6.58
CA LYS A 3 -9.41 23.66 6.09
C LYS A 3 -9.07 22.52 7.05
N PRO A 4 -10.06 21.77 7.58
CA PRO A 4 -9.77 20.62 8.43
C PRO A 4 -9.03 19.54 7.63
N PHE A 5 -8.10 18.85 8.28
CA PHE A 5 -7.44 17.68 7.70
C PHE A 5 -8.45 16.55 7.53
N THR A 6 -8.27 15.76 6.48
CA THR A 6 -9.13 14.64 6.13
C THR A 6 -8.37 13.32 6.26
N PRO A 7 -9.05 12.17 6.30
CA PRO A 7 -8.40 10.86 6.26
C PRO A 7 -7.46 10.70 5.04
N ASN A 8 -7.78 11.32 3.90
CA ASN A 8 -6.92 11.30 2.72
C ASN A 8 -5.60 12.06 2.93
N ASP A 9 -5.60 13.12 3.75
CA ASP A 9 -4.37 13.83 4.09
C ASP A 9 -3.48 12.98 5.01
N LEU A 10 -4.07 12.20 5.92
CA LEU A 10 -3.33 11.23 6.74
C LEU A 10 -2.70 10.11 5.88
N ILE A 11 -3.42 9.61 4.87
CA ILE A 11 -2.87 8.62 3.93
C ILE A 11 -1.69 9.21 3.15
N ARG A 12 -1.85 10.40 2.57
CA ARG A 12 -0.76 11.10 1.88
C ARG A 12 0.45 11.31 2.79
N TYR A 13 0.23 11.63 4.07
CA TYR A 13 1.30 11.76 5.06
C TYR A 13 2.04 10.43 5.27
N ILE A 14 1.31 9.33 5.50
CA ILE A 14 1.89 8.00 5.71
C ILE A 14 2.75 7.58 4.51
N TYR A 15 2.30 7.84 3.29
CA TYR A 15 3.03 7.54 2.06
C TYR A 15 4.03 8.62 1.62
N GLN A 16 4.26 9.65 2.46
CA GLN A 16 5.20 10.74 2.20
C GLN A 16 4.89 11.55 0.92
N GLU A 17 3.62 11.70 0.58
CA GLU A 17 3.10 12.40 -0.61
C GLU A 17 2.68 13.86 -0.31
N MET A 18 3.26 14.44 0.73
CA MET A 18 3.00 15.81 1.18
C MET A 18 4.29 16.64 1.10
N SER A 19 4.14 17.92 0.78
CA SER A 19 5.25 18.87 0.88
C SER A 19 5.66 19.08 2.33
N GLU A 20 6.89 19.54 2.56
CA GLU A 20 7.41 19.83 3.91
C GLU A 20 6.50 20.77 4.70
N ASN A 21 6.00 21.82 4.05
CA ASN A 21 5.09 22.77 4.70
C ASN A 21 3.74 22.15 5.07
N GLU A 22 3.21 21.24 4.24
CA GLU A 22 1.99 20.49 4.56
C GLU A 22 2.23 19.52 5.73
N ASN A 23 3.38 18.86 5.78
CA ASN A 23 3.78 17.97 6.87
C ASN A 23 3.83 18.71 8.21
N GLU A 24 4.50 19.86 8.27
CA GLU A 24 4.60 20.65 9.49
C GLU A 24 3.23 21.03 10.04
N ARG A 25 2.31 21.47 9.17
CA ARG A 25 0.93 21.83 9.57
C ARG A 25 0.17 20.61 10.08
N LEU A 26 0.33 19.46 9.43
CA LEU A 26 -0.34 18.23 9.86
C LEU A 26 0.20 17.74 11.19
N VAL A 27 1.52 17.77 11.39
CA VAL A 27 2.16 17.39 12.67
C VAL A 27 1.68 18.29 13.80
N GLN A 28 1.49 19.59 13.55
CA GLN A 28 0.91 20.48 14.54
C GLN A 28 -0.54 20.10 14.86
N ALA A 29 -1.37 19.85 13.84
CA ALA A 29 -2.76 19.44 14.04
C ALA A 29 -2.89 18.11 14.79
N LEU A 30 -2.02 17.13 14.52
CA LEU A 30 -1.98 15.85 15.23
C LEU A 30 -1.69 16.02 16.73
N ARG A 31 -0.93 17.06 17.13
CA ARG A 31 -0.64 17.34 18.54
C ARG A 31 -1.80 18.01 19.27
N GLU A 32 -2.58 18.80 18.54
CA GLU A 32 -3.68 19.61 19.09
C GLU A 32 -5.02 18.87 19.08
N ASP A 33 -5.23 17.98 18.10
CA ASP A 33 -6.47 17.24 17.89
C ASP A 33 -6.29 15.74 18.19
N GLY A 34 -6.75 15.32 19.37
CA GLY A 34 -6.70 13.92 19.79
C GLY A 34 -7.56 12.98 18.93
N THR A 35 -8.62 13.48 18.29
CA THR A 35 -9.44 12.67 17.38
C THR A 35 -8.65 12.36 16.12
N LEU A 36 -8.00 13.37 15.54
CA LEU A 36 -7.14 13.22 14.37
C LEU A 36 -5.96 12.27 14.65
N MET A 37 -5.36 12.35 15.84
CA MET A 37 -4.32 11.41 16.27
C MET A 37 -4.85 9.98 16.35
N GLN A 38 -6.06 9.78 16.88
CA GLN A 38 -6.67 8.46 16.95
C GLN A 38 -6.93 7.87 15.55
N GLU A 39 -7.47 8.67 14.62
CA GLU A 39 -7.64 8.28 13.22
C GLU A 39 -6.31 7.89 12.55
N TYR A 40 -5.24 8.65 12.84
CA TYR A 40 -3.90 8.35 12.35
C TYR A 40 -3.38 6.99 12.85
N LEU A 41 -3.55 6.70 14.14
CA LEU A 41 -3.15 5.41 14.73
C LEU A 41 -3.96 4.24 14.17
N GLU A 42 -5.25 4.43 13.92
CA GLU A 42 -6.11 3.42 13.30
C GLU A 42 -5.69 3.10 11.86
N LEU A 43 -5.32 4.11 11.08
CA LEU A 43 -4.77 3.93 9.73
C LEU A 43 -3.45 3.15 9.76
N LEU A 44 -2.53 3.48 10.68
CA LEU A 44 -1.28 2.73 10.83
C LEU A 44 -1.52 1.26 11.17
N SER A 45 -2.44 0.98 12.11
CA SER A 45 -2.84 -0.39 12.46
C SER A 45 -3.44 -1.14 11.28
N THR A 46 -4.28 -0.47 10.47
CA THR A 46 -4.88 -1.06 9.28
C THR A 46 -3.82 -1.42 8.23
N ILE A 47 -2.83 -0.56 8.03
CA ILE A 47 -1.72 -0.83 7.10
C ILE A 47 -0.89 -2.02 7.59
N ASP A 48 -0.55 -2.06 8.88
CA ASP A 48 0.18 -3.21 9.45
C ASP A 48 -0.58 -4.53 9.23
N GLN A 49 -1.90 -4.53 9.45
CA GLN A 49 -2.74 -5.71 9.18
C GLN A 49 -2.76 -6.12 7.70
N LEU A 50 -2.73 -5.16 6.78
CA LEU A 50 -2.66 -5.42 5.34
C LEU A 50 -1.29 -5.98 4.95
N ASP A 51 -0.21 -5.50 5.56
CA ASP A 51 1.16 -5.99 5.30
C ASP A 51 1.35 -7.44 5.79
N GLN A 52 0.62 -7.87 6.82
CA GLN A 52 0.61 -9.27 7.26
C GLN A 52 -0.18 -10.20 6.32
N LEU A 53 -0.93 -9.65 5.36
CA LEU A 53 -1.75 -10.44 4.45
C LEU A 53 -0.88 -11.12 3.38
N ILE A 54 -0.50 -12.38 3.65
CA ILE A 54 0.17 -13.22 2.65
C ILE A 54 -0.89 -13.73 1.67
N LEU A 55 -0.92 -13.13 0.48
CA LEU A 55 -1.76 -13.60 -0.62
C LEU A 55 -0.96 -14.54 -1.51
N GLU A 56 -1.44 -15.77 -1.65
CA GLU A 56 -0.90 -16.72 -2.61
C GLU A 56 -1.81 -16.80 -3.85
N PRO A 57 -1.22 -16.93 -5.06
CA PRO A 57 -2.01 -17.19 -6.25
C PRO A 57 -2.71 -18.54 -6.14
N SER A 58 -3.89 -18.68 -6.75
CA SER A 58 -4.54 -19.99 -6.81
C SER A 58 -3.67 -21.02 -7.53
N GLU A 59 -3.69 -22.27 -7.08
CA GLU A 59 -2.94 -23.40 -7.66
C GLU A 59 -3.17 -23.53 -9.19
N LYS A 60 -4.38 -23.17 -9.66
CA LYS A 60 -4.71 -23.14 -11.09
C LYS A 60 -3.81 -22.21 -11.88
N ILE A 61 -3.53 -21.02 -11.35
CA ILE A 61 -2.67 -20.01 -11.99
C ILE A 61 -1.22 -20.46 -11.96
N GLU A 62 -0.74 -20.99 -10.83
CA GLU A 62 0.62 -21.55 -10.71
C GLU A 62 0.88 -22.63 -11.76
N LYS A 63 -0.03 -23.61 -11.86
CA LYS A 63 0.03 -24.68 -12.87
C LYS A 63 -0.01 -24.12 -14.29
N GLY A 64 -0.81 -23.09 -14.54
CA GLY A 64 -0.89 -22.40 -15.82
C GLY A 64 0.44 -21.78 -16.24
N ILE A 65 1.09 -21.04 -15.33
CA ILE A 65 2.40 -20.40 -15.54
C ILE A 65 3.46 -21.47 -15.81
N LEU A 66 3.54 -22.50 -14.96
CA LEU A 66 4.50 -23.60 -15.12
C LEU A 66 4.33 -24.35 -16.45
N ARG A 67 3.09 -24.55 -16.90
CA ARG A 67 2.81 -25.18 -18.19
C ARG A 67 3.28 -24.31 -19.35
N LYS A 68 3.01 -22.99 -19.30
CA LYS A 68 3.42 -22.05 -20.34
C LYS A 68 4.94 -21.93 -20.44
N ALA A 69 5.64 -21.82 -19.30
CA ALA A 69 7.10 -21.77 -19.27
C ALA A 69 7.74 -22.99 -19.96
N ARG A 70 7.24 -24.20 -19.65
CA ARG A 70 7.71 -25.45 -20.27
C ARG A 70 7.32 -25.58 -21.75
N SER A 71 6.30 -24.88 -22.23
CA SER A 71 5.95 -24.91 -23.66
C SER A 71 6.91 -24.03 -24.46
N ILE A 72 7.25 -22.86 -23.94
CA ILE A 72 8.20 -21.92 -24.56
C ILE A 72 9.58 -22.58 -24.70
N GLU A 73 10.06 -23.27 -23.66
CA GLU A 73 11.31 -24.02 -23.72
C GLU A 73 11.29 -25.08 -24.85
N ARG A 74 10.20 -25.84 -24.95
CA ARG A 74 10.04 -26.86 -25.99
C ARG A 74 9.92 -26.30 -27.41
N GLU A 75 9.30 -25.14 -27.57
CA GLU A 75 9.23 -24.43 -28.86
C GLU A 75 10.62 -23.94 -29.29
N LYS A 76 11.42 -23.42 -28.36
CA LYS A 76 12.81 -23.01 -28.62
C LYS A 76 13.71 -24.18 -29.02
N ILE A 77 13.54 -25.36 -28.42
CA ILE A 77 14.33 -26.56 -28.76
C ILE A 77 13.98 -27.09 -30.15
N LYS A 78 12.72 -26.94 -30.60
CA LYS A 78 12.26 -27.39 -31.93
C LYS A 78 12.63 -26.45 -33.07
N SER A 79 13.10 -25.24 -32.77
CA SER A 79 13.54 -24.24 -33.76
C SER A 79 15.04 -24.30 -34.10
N PHE A 80 15.76 -25.32 -33.63
CA PHE A 80 17.12 -25.68 -34.01
C PHE A 80 17.11 -27.03 -34.73
#